data_AF-A0A956SE01-F1
#
_entry.id   AF-A0A956SE01-F1
#
_cell.length_a   1.000
_cell.length_b   1.000
_cell.length_c   1.000
_cell.angle_alpha   90.00
_cell.angle_beta   90.00
_cell.angle_gamma   90.00
#
_symmetry.space_group_name_H-M   'P 1'
#
loop_
_entity.id
_entity.type
_entity.pdbx_description
1 polymer ?
#
loop_
_entity_poly.entity_id
_entity_poly.type
_entity_poly.pdbx_seq_one_letter_code
_entity_poly.pdbx_strand_id
1 'polypeptide(L)'
;MKSAPQLDLLRGRDEDRRPDLAPTPPLARHPSCPRVLDRIRRVRLFFPELDGISIRVGLTRAAAGFAAREEFMVWMNPSGLTLHTIAHELTHLLQNLGHVPKGEKSADLFALARHRTLVDEIPCYLKVPRPVRAAWPERREEIERLLHRTAREAVQERDNGCRTYLRWFERTFADRWFELAPPRVPSRPTTTQLGLSIPRRALPDHGTWT
;
A
#
# COMPACT_ATOMS: atom_id res chain seq x y z
N MET A 1 -26.87 18.54 -38.69
CA MET A 1 -27.28 17.13 -38.68
C MET A 1 -26.63 16.40 -39.86
N LYS A 2 -26.27 15.12 -39.66
CA LYS A 2 -25.51 14.15 -40.49
C LYS A 2 -24.11 13.90 -39.91
N SER A 3 -24.04 13.11 -38.83
CA SER A 3 -23.92 11.64 -38.76
C SER A 3 -22.52 11.16 -39.13
N ALA A 4 -21.78 10.70 -38.10
CA ALA A 4 -20.45 10.12 -38.21
C ALA A 4 -20.51 8.72 -38.83
N PRO A 5 -19.50 8.30 -39.61
CA PRO A 5 -19.39 6.91 -40.02
C PRO A 5 -18.81 6.09 -38.85
N GLN A 6 -19.66 5.20 -38.40
CA GLN A 6 -19.43 4.09 -37.49
C GLN A 6 -18.70 2.95 -38.23
N LEU A 7 -17.84 2.24 -37.50
CA LEU A 7 -17.32 0.89 -37.79
C LEU A 7 -16.36 0.72 -38.98
N ASP A 8 -15.06 0.78 -38.67
CA ASP A 8 -14.06 -0.09 -39.32
C ASP A 8 -12.94 -0.48 -38.33
N LEU A 9 -13.32 -1.03 -37.16
CA LEU A 9 -12.40 -1.42 -36.07
C LEU A 9 -11.96 -2.90 -36.12
N LEU A 10 -12.35 -3.63 -37.16
CA LEU A 10 -12.13 -5.08 -37.25
C LEU A 10 -11.73 -5.49 -38.67
N ARG A 11 -10.58 -5.00 -39.16
CA ARG A 11 -9.78 -5.68 -40.21
C ARG A 11 -8.39 -5.05 -40.33
N GLY A 12 -7.38 -5.82 -39.95
CA GLY A 12 -5.98 -5.58 -40.32
C GLY A 12 -5.00 -5.28 -39.19
N ARG A 13 -4.55 -6.34 -38.47
CA ARG A 13 -3.13 -6.76 -38.41
C ARG A 13 -2.96 -7.93 -37.43
N ASP A 14 -3.12 -9.13 -37.97
CA ASP A 14 -2.45 -10.33 -37.47
C ASP A 14 -0.95 -10.27 -37.83
N GLU A 15 -0.13 -10.97 -37.05
CA GLU A 15 1.25 -11.49 -37.33
C GLU A 15 2.48 -10.89 -36.63
N ASP A 16 2.41 -9.81 -35.82
CA ASP A 16 3.64 -9.33 -35.12
C ASP A 16 3.44 -8.78 -33.70
N ARG A 17 2.28 -9.05 -33.09
CA ARG A 17 1.99 -8.56 -31.74
C ARG A 17 2.63 -9.49 -30.71
N ARG A 18 3.82 -9.12 -30.22
CA ARG A 18 4.34 -9.70 -28.97
C ARG A 18 3.21 -9.66 -27.93
N PRO A 19 2.92 -10.77 -27.23
CA PRO A 19 1.84 -10.81 -26.27
C PRO A 19 2.05 -9.74 -25.20
N ASP A 20 0.96 -9.08 -24.80
CA ASP A 20 0.99 -8.05 -23.76
C ASP A 20 1.59 -8.60 -22.46
N LEU A 21 1.19 -9.82 -22.10
CA LEU A 21 1.74 -10.62 -21.02
C LEU A 21 2.13 -12.01 -21.54
N ALA A 22 3.37 -12.43 -21.27
CA ALA A 22 3.91 -13.72 -21.68
C ALA A 22 4.08 -14.63 -20.44
N PRO A 23 3.14 -15.56 -20.15
CA PRO A 23 3.30 -16.48 -19.02
C PRO A 23 4.49 -17.42 -19.25
N THR A 24 5.27 -17.70 -18.21
CA THR A 24 6.27 -18.77 -18.27
C THR A 24 5.60 -20.15 -18.36
N PRO A 25 6.30 -21.20 -18.83
CA PRO A 25 5.71 -22.53 -18.91
C PRO A 25 5.10 -23.06 -17.60
N PRO A 26 5.71 -22.82 -16.41
CA PRO A 26 5.08 -23.16 -15.14
C PRO A 26 3.76 -22.42 -14.91
N LEU A 27 3.70 -21.11 -15.19
CA LEU A 27 2.48 -20.33 -15.04
C LEU A 27 1.42 -20.81 -16.05
N ALA A 28 1.78 -20.99 -17.31
CA ALA A 28 0.87 -21.39 -18.38
C ALA A 28 0.14 -22.71 -18.07
N ARG A 29 0.80 -23.64 -17.36
CA ARG A 29 0.21 -24.92 -16.93
C ARG A 29 -0.58 -24.85 -15.62
N HIS A 30 -0.51 -23.75 -14.89
CA HIS A 30 -1.14 -23.62 -13.57
C HIS A 30 -2.62 -23.22 -13.71
N PRO A 31 -3.55 -23.82 -12.92
CA PRO A 31 -4.99 -23.54 -13.03
C PRO A 31 -5.36 -22.06 -12.84
N SER A 32 -4.57 -21.32 -12.06
CA SER A 32 -4.81 -19.90 -11.80
C SER A 32 -4.33 -18.96 -12.91
N CYS A 33 -3.68 -19.46 -13.98
CA CYS A 33 -3.05 -18.64 -15.01
C CYS A 33 -4.00 -17.57 -15.58
N PRO A 34 -5.23 -17.89 -16.03
CA PRO A 34 -6.13 -16.89 -16.58
C PRO A 34 -6.46 -15.79 -15.56
N ARG A 35 -6.68 -16.16 -14.30
CA ARG A 35 -6.99 -15.23 -13.21
C ARG A 35 -5.83 -14.30 -12.89
N VAL A 36 -4.60 -14.83 -12.85
CA VAL A 36 -3.39 -14.03 -12.60
C VAL A 36 -3.17 -13.03 -13.72
N LEU A 37 -3.25 -13.48 -14.98
CA LEU A 37 -3.07 -12.61 -16.14
C LEU A 37 -4.16 -11.52 -16.22
N ASP A 38 -5.43 -11.87 -15.96
CA ASP A 38 -6.52 -10.88 -15.92
C ASP A 38 -6.30 -9.81 -14.86
N ARG A 39 -5.89 -10.20 -13.64
CA ARG A 39 -5.57 -9.25 -12.57
C ARG A 39 -4.42 -8.33 -12.96
N ILE A 40 -3.35 -8.87 -13.53
CA ILE A 40 -2.21 -8.07 -13.98
C ILE A 40 -2.63 -7.08 -15.07
N ARG A 41 -3.45 -7.51 -16.05
CA ARG A 41 -3.99 -6.61 -17.08
C ARG A 41 -4.78 -5.45 -16.47
N ARG A 42 -5.66 -5.73 -15.51
CA ARG A 42 -6.45 -4.68 -14.82
C ARG A 42 -5.58 -3.68 -14.09
N VAL A 43 -4.55 -4.15 -13.36
CA VAL A 43 -3.63 -3.26 -12.65
C VAL A 43 -2.74 -2.49 -13.62
N ARG A 44 -2.31 -3.11 -14.72
CA ARG A 44 -1.48 -2.48 -15.75
C ARG A 44 -2.14 -1.25 -16.38
N LEU A 45 -3.47 -1.15 -16.39
CA LEU A 45 -4.19 0.06 -16.84
C LEU A 45 -3.77 1.33 -16.08
N PHE A 46 -3.19 1.20 -14.88
CA PHE A 46 -2.67 2.33 -14.10
C PHE A 46 -1.17 2.62 -14.36
N PHE A 47 -0.55 1.91 -15.30
CA PHE A 47 0.87 1.98 -15.65
C PHE A 47 1.03 2.19 -17.18
N PRO A 48 0.55 3.33 -17.73
CA PRO A 48 0.65 3.61 -19.17
C PRO A 48 2.11 3.63 -19.67
N GLU A 49 3.08 3.85 -18.79
CA GLU A 49 4.52 3.78 -19.12
C GLU A 49 4.97 2.37 -19.53
N LEU A 50 4.16 1.34 -19.25
CA LEU A 50 4.40 -0.03 -19.68
C LEU A 50 3.65 -0.40 -20.96
N ASP A 51 2.90 0.52 -21.58
CA ASP A 51 2.16 0.22 -22.80
C ASP A 51 3.10 -0.15 -23.96
N GLY A 52 2.72 -1.17 -24.72
CA GLY A 52 3.56 -1.72 -25.80
C GLY A 52 4.72 -2.61 -25.32
N ILE A 53 5.01 -2.68 -24.02
CA ILE A 53 6.05 -3.56 -23.46
C ILE A 53 5.48 -4.96 -23.17
N SER A 54 6.09 -6.01 -23.70
CA SER A 54 5.73 -7.38 -23.34
C SER A 54 6.31 -7.73 -21.97
N ILE A 55 5.47 -8.15 -21.03
CA ILE A 55 5.89 -8.49 -19.66
C ILE A 55 5.81 -10.01 -19.48
N ARG A 56 6.94 -10.65 -19.17
CA ARG A 56 6.97 -12.06 -18.78
C ARG A 56 6.40 -12.25 -17.38
N VAL A 57 5.55 -13.26 -17.17
CA VAL A 57 4.91 -13.51 -15.87
C VAL A 57 5.29 -14.91 -15.38
N GLY A 58 6.04 -14.98 -14.28
CA GLY A 58 6.49 -16.21 -13.63
C GLY A 58 5.65 -16.58 -12.40
N LEU A 59 5.75 -17.84 -11.98
CA LEU A 59 5.24 -18.30 -10.69
C LEU A 59 6.35 -18.37 -9.66
N THR A 60 6.12 -17.81 -8.47
CA THR A 60 6.96 -18.04 -7.30
C THR A 60 6.14 -18.66 -6.17
N ARG A 61 6.79 -19.52 -5.38
CA ARG A 61 6.23 -20.13 -4.17
C ARG A 61 6.76 -19.49 -2.87
N ALA A 62 7.78 -18.63 -2.96
CA ALA A 62 8.57 -18.19 -1.81
C ALA A 62 8.50 -16.68 -1.51
N ALA A 63 7.95 -15.86 -2.40
CA ALA A 63 7.78 -14.42 -2.20
C ALA A 63 6.54 -13.90 -2.94
N ALA A 64 6.00 -12.74 -2.54
CA ALA A 64 4.83 -12.13 -3.17
C ALA A 64 5.13 -11.65 -4.62
N GLY A 65 6.39 -11.32 -4.92
CA GLY A 65 6.90 -11.15 -6.28
C GLY A 65 8.41 -10.85 -6.36
N PHE A 66 8.93 -10.70 -7.59
CA PHE A 66 10.30 -10.32 -7.94
C PHE A 66 10.30 -9.76 -9.36
N ALA A 67 11.18 -8.79 -9.68
CA ALA A 67 11.39 -8.32 -11.05
C ALA A 67 12.87 -8.35 -11.46
N ALA A 68 13.18 -8.97 -12.61
CA ALA A 68 14.54 -9.03 -13.16
C ALA A 68 14.83 -7.84 -14.10
N ARG A 69 16.10 -7.41 -14.19
CA ARG A 69 16.52 -6.23 -15.00
C ARG A 69 16.67 -6.49 -16.49
N GLU A 70 16.98 -7.71 -16.89
CA GLU A 70 17.35 -8.06 -18.28
C GLU A 70 16.18 -8.67 -19.06
N GLU A 71 15.14 -9.09 -18.34
CA GLU A 71 13.87 -9.54 -18.89
C GLU A 71 12.79 -8.78 -18.13
N PHE A 72 11.89 -8.05 -18.82
CA PHE A 72 10.71 -7.42 -18.20
C PHE A 72 9.81 -8.50 -17.61
N MET A 73 10.20 -9.01 -16.45
CA MET A 73 9.65 -10.22 -15.87
C MET A 73 9.18 -9.90 -14.47
N VAL A 74 7.98 -10.34 -14.15
CA VAL A 74 7.43 -10.29 -12.80
C VAL A 74 7.11 -11.69 -12.32
N TRP A 75 7.49 -12.01 -11.09
CA TRP A 75 7.12 -13.26 -10.43
C TRP A 75 5.89 -13.02 -9.57
N MET A 76 4.95 -13.96 -9.60
CA MET A 76 3.67 -13.83 -8.89
C MET A 76 3.41 -15.07 -8.06
N ASN A 77 2.97 -14.88 -6.81
CA ASN A 77 2.35 -15.94 -6.03
C ASN A 77 0.82 -15.92 -6.27
N PRO A 78 0.21 -16.98 -6.82
CA PRO A 78 -1.24 -17.02 -7.07
C PRO A 78 -2.11 -16.95 -5.81
N SER A 79 -1.55 -17.34 -4.67
CA SER A 79 -2.21 -17.34 -3.37
C SER A 79 -1.94 -16.00 -2.69
N GLY A 80 -3.00 -15.22 -2.42
CA GLY A 80 -2.87 -13.92 -1.76
C GLY A 80 -2.47 -12.75 -2.67
N LEU A 81 -2.67 -12.87 -4.00
CA LEU A 81 -2.31 -11.82 -4.95
C LEU A 81 -3.21 -10.57 -4.83
N THR A 82 -2.78 -9.58 -4.04
CA THR A 82 -3.46 -8.28 -3.90
C THR A 82 -3.17 -7.36 -5.10
N LEU A 83 -4.06 -6.41 -5.37
CA LEU A 83 -3.84 -5.39 -6.40
C LEU A 83 -2.61 -4.55 -6.07
N HIS A 84 -2.39 -4.27 -4.78
CA HIS A 84 -1.21 -3.57 -4.29
C HIS A 84 0.08 -4.32 -4.60
N THR A 85 0.12 -5.65 -4.35
CA THR A 85 1.27 -6.49 -4.69
C THR A 85 1.59 -6.41 -6.18
N ILE A 86 0.59 -6.53 -7.05
CA ILE A 86 0.81 -6.41 -8.50
C ILE A 86 1.35 -5.02 -8.86
N ALA A 87 0.78 -3.96 -8.28
CA ALA A 87 1.22 -2.59 -8.52
C ALA A 87 2.66 -2.35 -8.05
N HIS A 88 3.08 -2.97 -6.94
CA HIS A 88 4.46 -2.96 -6.45
C HIS A 88 5.42 -3.57 -7.46
N GLU A 89 5.11 -4.78 -7.96
CA GLU A 89 5.93 -5.47 -8.94
C GLU A 89 6.02 -4.72 -10.29
N LEU A 90 4.91 -4.15 -10.77
CA LEU A 90 4.94 -3.30 -11.96
C LEU A 90 5.76 -2.03 -11.74
N THR A 91 5.79 -1.49 -10.52
CA THR A 91 6.64 -0.35 -10.17
C THR A 91 8.12 -0.71 -10.24
N HIS A 92 8.52 -1.94 -9.92
CA HIS A 92 9.91 -2.37 -10.15
C HIS A 92 10.30 -2.38 -11.63
N LEU A 93 9.38 -2.69 -12.55
CA LEU A 93 9.65 -2.53 -13.98
C LEU A 93 9.93 -1.07 -14.34
N LEU A 94 9.18 -0.13 -13.76
CA LEU A 94 9.44 1.31 -13.92
C LEU A 94 10.77 1.75 -13.30
N GLN A 95 11.19 1.14 -12.18
CA GLN A 95 12.51 1.39 -11.59
C GLN A 95 13.63 0.94 -12.53
N ASN A 96 13.44 -0.18 -13.22
CA ASN A 96 14.40 -0.71 -14.18
C ASN A 96 14.50 0.19 -15.43
N LEU A 97 13.38 0.79 -15.84
CA LEU A 97 13.31 1.80 -16.91
C LEU A 97 13.83 3.19 -16.49
N GLY A 98 14.07 3.42 -15.20
CA GLY A 98 14.51 4.71 -14.67
C GLY A 98 13.39 5.75 -14.53
N HIS A 99 12.12 5.37 -14.69
CA HIS A 99 10.98 6.28 -14.52
C HIS A 99 10.71 6.63 -13.05
N VAL A 100 11.06 5.74 -12.11
CA VAL A 100 10.86 5.96 -10.67
C VAL A 100 12.12 5.60 -9.87
N PRO A 101 12.34 6.17 -8.67
CA PRO A 101 13.50 5.85 -7.84
C PRO A 101 13.54 4.38 -7.46
N LYS A 102 14.75 3.82 -7.38
CA LYS A 102 14.99 2.45 -6.93
C LYS A 102 14.62 2.24 -5.45
N GLY A 103 14.43 0.97 -5.09
CA GLY A 103 14.27 0.49 -3.72
C GLY A 103 12.82 0.18 -3.35
N GLU A 104 12.64 -0.76 -2.43
CA GLU A 104 11.33 -1.31 -2.03
C GLU A 104 10.36 -0.26 -1.50
N LYS A 105 10.84 0.65 -0.64
CA LYS A 105 10.00 1.74 -0.12
C LYS A 105 9.50 2.67 -1.21
N SER A 106 10.33 2.92 -2.21
CA SER A 106 9.93 3.72 -3.37
C SER A 106 8.91 2.96 -4.21
N ALA A 107 9.07 1.65 -4.39
CA ALA A 107 8.11 0.83 -5.11
C ALA A 107 6.73 0.85 -4.43
N ASP A 108 6.67 0.62 -3.12
CA ASP A 108 5.45 0.74 -2.31
C ASP A 108 4.79 2.12 -2.49
N LEU A 109 5.57 3.20 -2.32
CA LEU A 109 5.02 4.56 -2.36
C LEU A 109 4.43 4.89 -3.73
N PHE A 110 5.17 4.60 -4.79
CA PHE A 110 4.72 4.89 -6.15
C PHE A 110 3.52 4.01 -6.54
N ALA A 111 3.46 2.76 -6.07
CA ALA A 111 2.29 1.91 -6.24
C ALA A 111 1.04 2.49 -5.53
N LEU A 112 1.18 2.95 -4.28
CA LEU A 112 0.08 3.62 -3.55
C LEU A 112 -0.39 4.91 -4.25
N ALA A 113 0.54 5.66 -4.86
CA ALA A 113 0.24 6.91 -5.52
C ALA A 113 -0.53 6.74 -6.84
N ARG A 114 -0.51 5.54 -7.46
CA ARG A 114 -1.17 5.30 -8.76
C ARG A 114 -2.68 5.52 -8.73
N HIS A 115 -3.38 4.80 -7.86
CA HIS A 115 -4.82 4.91 -7.75
C HIS A 115 -5.33 4.30 -6.45
N ARG A 116 -6.40 4.87 -5.88
CA ARG A 116 -6.98 4.40 -4.61
C ARG A 116 -7.38 2.92 -4.64
N THR A 117 -7.93 2.46 -5.76
CA THR A 117 -8.40 1.06 -5.89
C THR A 117 -7.28 0.03 -5.83
N LEU A 118 -6.02 0.44 -6.00
CA LEU A 118 -4.86 -0.43 -5.88
C LEU A 118 -4.38 -0.58 -4.44
N VAL A 119 -4.95 0.17 -3.49
CA VAL A 119 -4.60 0.12 -2.07
C VAL A 119 -5.50 -0.89 -1.38
N ASP A 120 -5.44 -2.17 -1.77
CA ASP A 120 -6.28 -3.21 -1.18
C ASP A 120 -5.61 -3.96 -0.01
N GLU A 121 -4.41 -3.50 0.39
CA GLU A 121 -3.60 -4.01 1.49
C GLU A 121 -2.74 -2.89 2.11
N ILE A 122 -2.28 -3.09 3.35
CA ILE A 122 -1.32 -2.19 4.01
C ILE A 122 0.08 -2.40 3.40
N PRO A 123 0.81 -1.34 3.02
CA PRO A 123 2.17 -1.46 2.49
C PRO A 123 3.12 -2.19 3.46
N CYS A 124 4.05 -2.96 2.90
CA CYS A 124 4.97 -3.82 3.65
C CYS A 124 6.27 -3.10 4.04
N TYR A 125 6.79 -2.26 3.16
CA TYR A 125 8.09 -1.61 3.32
C TYR A 125 7.99 -0.19 3.90
N LEU A 126 6.88 0.51 3.63
CA LEU A 126 6.60 1.80 4.26
C LEU A 126 6.18 1.64 5.72
N LYS A 127 6.70 2.51 6.59
CA LYS A 127 6.26 2.52 7.99
C LYS A 127 4.83 3.04 8.09
N VAL A 128 3.99 2.22 8.69
CA VAL A 128 2.58 2.52 9.01
C VAL A 128 2.38 2.32 10.52
N PRO A 129 1.74 3.27 11.24
CA PRO A 129 1.49 3.13 12.67
C PRO A 129 0.75 1.82 13.01
N ARG A 130 1.15 1.16 14.10
CA ARG A 130 0.49 -0.09 14.55
C ARG A 130 -1.04 0.03 14.68
N PRO A 131 -1.62 1.14 15.20
CA PRO A 131 -3.07 1.29 15.29
C PRO A 131 -3.78 1.25 13.93
N VAL A 132 -3.12 1.66 12.84
CA VAL A 132 -3.69 1.57 11.49
C VAL A 132 -3.88 0.10 11.09
N ARG A 133 -2.90 -0.76 11.39
CA ARG A 133 -3.00 -2.20 11.09
C ARG A 133 -4.15 -2.85 11.86
N ALA A 134 -4.32 -2.48 13.13
CA ALA A 134 -5.43 -2.95 13.95
C ALA A 134 -6.79 -2.46 13.44
N ALA A 135 -6.86 -1.21 12.96
CA ALA A 135 -8.08 -0.60 12.45
C ALA A 135 -8.42 -1.00 11.00
N TRP A 136 -7.51 -1.65 10.27
CA TRP A 136 -7.69 -1.97 8.86
C TRP A 136 -9.01 -2.71 8.53
N PRO A 137 -9.43 -3.75 9.27
CA PRO A 137 -10.68 -4.46 8.96
C PRO A 137 -11.93 -3.58 9.07
N GLU A 138 -11.93 -2.60 9.98
CA GLU A 138 -13.10 -1.77 10.32
C GLU A 138 -13.11 -0.43 9.58
N ARG A 139 -11.92 0.13 9.30
CA ARG A 139 -11.73 1.49 8.76
C ARG A 139 -11.03 1.49 7.42
N ARG A 140 -11.13 0.38 6.68
CA ARG A 140 -10.43 0.13 5.42
C ARG A 140 -10.50 1.33 4.47
N GLU A 141 -11.71 1.77 4.11
CA GLU A 141 -11.90 2.82 3.12
C GLU A 141 -11.25 4.16 3.51
N GLU A 142 -11.27 4.52 4.80
CA GLU A 142 -10.60 5.72 5.30
C GLU A 142 -9.08 5.60 5.20
N ILE A 143 -8.53 4.44 5.56
CA ILE A 143 -7.09 4.18 5.50
C ILE A 143 -6.62 4.15 4.04
N GLU A 144 -7.37 3.50 3.14
CA GLU A 144 -7.08 3.48 1.69
C GLU A 144 -7.03 4.90 1.11
N ARG A 145 -8.04 5.73 1.43
CA ARG A 145 -8.08 7.15 1.00
C ARG A 145 -6.88 7.93 1.54
N LEU A 146 -6.52 7.72 2.80
CA LEU A 146 -5.44 8.45 3.45
C LEU A 146 -4.07 8.04 2.91
N LEU A 147 -3.83 6.73 2.72
CA LEU A 147 -2.62 6.17 2.11
C LEU A 147 -2.43 6.72 0.69
N HIS A 148 -3.45 6.56 -0.17
CA HIS A 148 -3.37 7.02 -1.55
C HIS A 148 -3.09 8.52 -1.66
N ARG A 149 -3.85 9.34 -0.92
CA ARG A 149 -3.68 10.81 -0.94
C ARG A 149 -2.29 11.22 -0.47
N THR A 150 -1.84 10.68 0.66
CA THR A 150 -0.53 11.03 1.23
C THR A 150 0.61 10.54 0.33
N ALA A 151 0.44 9.39 -0.34
CA ALA A 151 1.42 8.88 -1.30
C ALA A 151 1.53 9.79 -2.53
N ARG A 152 0.41 10.26 -3.09
CA ARG A 152 0.41 11.22 -4.20
C ARG A 152 1.11 12.52 -3.84
N GLU A 153 0.84 13.07 -2.67
CA GLU A 153 1.52 14.28 -2.20
C GLU A 153 3.02 14.05 -1.99
N ALA A 154 3.42 12.89 -1.46
CA ALA A 154 4.83 12.55 -1.29
C ALA A 154 5.56 12.42 -2.64
N VAL A 155 4.91 11.87 -3.67
CA VAL A 155 5.46 11.85 -5.04
C VAL A 155 5.60 13.28 -5.58
N GLN A 156 4.62 14.15 -5.34
CA GLN A 156 4.73 15.57 -5.72
C GLN A 156 5.90 16.27 -5.02
N GLU A 157 6.08 16.03 -3.72
CA GLU A 157 7.22 16.57 -2.95
C GLU A 157 8.56 16.12 -3.56
N ARG A 158 8.66 14.85 -3.95
CA ARG A 158 9.84 14.33 -4.64
C ARG A 158 10.09 15.05 -5.96
N ASP A 159 9.05 15.21 -6.77
CA ASP A 159 9.16 15.86 -8.08
C ASP A 159 9.53 17.35 -7.95
N ASN A 160 9.19 17.97 -6.81
CA ASN A 160 9.65 19.29 -6.40
C ASN A 160 11.09 19.32 -5.84
N GLY A 161 11.81 18.19 -5.86
CA GLY A 161 13.21 18.08 -5.44
C GLY A 161 13.44 17.59 -4.00
N CYS A 162 12.38 17.24 -3.24
CA CYS A 162 12.53 16.74 -1.88
C CYS A 162 13.15 15.34 -1.86
N ARG A 163 14.40 15.23 -1.38
CA ARG A 163 15.11 13.94 -1.24
C ARG A 163 14.61 13.10 -0.07
N THR A 164 13.83 13.67 0.84
CA THR A 164 13.30 13.01 2.04
C THR A 164 11.81 12.65 1.94
N TYR A 165 11.25 12.64 0.74
CA TYR A 165 9.83 12.37 0.46
C TYR A 165 9.29 11.08 1.12
N LEU A 166 10.09 10.02 1.24
CA LEU A 166 9.72 8.79 1.95
C LEU A 166 9.49 9.04 3.45
N ARG A 167 10.40 9.77 4.11
CA ARG A 167 10.25 10.12 5.53
C ARG A 167 9.10 11.10 5.72
N TRP A 168 8.92 12.01 4.76
CA TRP A 168 7.79 12.92 4.74
C TRP A 168 6.47 12.13 4.69
N PHE A 169 6.34 11.14 3.81
CA PHE A 169 5.17 10.27 3.74
C PHE A 169 4.91 9.58 5.09
N GLU A 170 5.92 8.89 5.64
CA GLU A 170 5.78 8.10 6.87
C GLU A 170 5.33 8.98 8.06
N ARG A 171 5.86 10.21 8.17
CA ARG A 171 5.47 11.17 9.19
C ARG A 171 4.07 11.74 8.94
N THR A 172 3.83 12.31 7.76
CA THR A 172 2.57 12.97 7.41
C THR A 172 1.39 11.99 7.50
N PHE A 173 1.58 10.74 7.07
CA PHE A 173 0.55 9.72 7.19
C PHE A 173 0.24 9.40 8.65
N ALA A 174 1.26 9.29 9.51
CA ALA A 174 1.07 9.03 10.93
C ALA A 174 0.34 10.19 11.62
N ASP A 175 0.76 11.44 11.38
CA ASP A 175 0.16 12.63 11.97
C ASP A 175 -1.34 12.72 11.62
N ARG A 176 -1.67 12.61 10.34
CA ARG A 176 -3.06 12.63 9.85
C ARG A 176 -3.90 11.48 10.39
N TRP A 177 -3.31 10.30 10.55
CA TRP A 177 -4.01 9.19 11.16
C TRP A 177 -4.38 9.49 12.62
N PHE A 178 -3.47 10.06 13.40
CA PHE A 178 -3.74 10.40 14.79
C PHE A 178 -4.68 11.59 14.96
N GLU A 179 -4.73 12.50 14.00
CA GLU A 179 -5.78 13.53 13.93
C GLU A 179 -7.17 12.92 13.66
N LEU A 180 -7.26 11.98 12.71
CA LEU A 180 -8.49 11.30 12.35
C LEU A 180 -8.95 10.28 13.40
N ALA A 181 -8.01 9.69 14.13
CA ALA A 181 -8.20 8.58 15.04
C ALA A 181 -7.37 8.81 16.31
N PRO A 182 -7.70 9.83 17.13
CA PRO A 182 -6.93 10.13 18.32
C PRO A 182 -6.87 8.90 19.22
N PRO A 183 -5.69 8.58 19.79
CA PRO A 183 -5.57 7.46 20.69
C PRO A 183 -6.57 7.64 21.83
N ARG A 184 -7.30 6.57 22.18
CA ARG A 184 -8.17 6.59 23.35
C ARG A 184 -7.29 6.88 24.57
N VAL A 185 -7.44 8.08 25.14
CA VAL A 185 -6.84 8.39 26.43
C VAL A 185 -7.46 7.39 27.41
N PRO A 186 -6.67 6.54 28.09
CA PRO A 186 -7.24 5.69 29.12
C PRO A 186 -7.90 6.63 30.13
N SER A 187 -9.22 6.52 30.26
CA SER A 187 -9.94 7.18 31.33
C SER A 187 -9.24 6.80 32.62
N ARG A 188 -8.72 7.80 33.35
CA ARG A 188 -8.16 7.58 34.69
C ARG A 188 -9.16 6.71 35.43
N PRO A 189 -8.75 5.61 36.07
CA PRO A 189 -9.67 4.89 36.95
C PRO A 189 -10.21 5.93 37.91
N THR A 190 -11.53 6.15 37.87
CA THR A 190 -12.22 6.96 38.86
C THR A 190 -11.78 6.38 40.19
N THR A 191 -11.05 7.15 41.00
CA THR A 191 -10.79 6.81 42.39
C THR A 191 -12.16 6.71 43.04
N THR A 192 -12.76 5.52 43.01
CA THR A 192 -13.78 5.14 43.97
C THR A 192 -13.17 5.48 45.32
N GLN A 193 -13.82 6.41 46.04
CA GLN A 193 -13.53 6.65 47.45
C GLN A 193 -13.60 5.30 48.17
N LEU A 194 -12.45 4.63 48.29
CA LEU A 194 -12.23 3.68 49.36
C LEU A 194 -12.28 4.53 50.62
N GLY A 195 -13.41 4.44 51.32
CA GLY A 195 -13.59 4.92 52.68
C GLY A 195 -12.55 4.27 53.58
N LEU A 196 -11.35 4.83 53.59
CA LEU A 196 -10.39 4.63 54.66
C LEU A 196 -10.80 5.60 55.77
N SER A 197 -11.72 5.14 56.62
CA SER A 197 -11.89 5.67 57.97
C SER A 197 -10.54 5.55 58.68
N ILE A 198 -9.77 6.64 58.69
CA ILE A 198 -8.59 6.76 59.53
C ILE A 198 -9.10 6.88 60.97
N PRO A 199 -8.81 5.91 61.88
CA PRO A 199 -9.13 6.10 63.28
C PRO A 199 -8.27 7.25 63.83
N ARG A 200 -8.92 8.26 64.43
CA ARG A 200 -8.25 9.32 65.20
C ARG A 200 -7.41 8.65 66.30
N ARG A 201 -6.08 8.68 66.15
CA ARG A 201 -5.16 8.43 67.28
C ARG A 201 -5.37 9.55 68.31
N ALA A 202 -5.63 9.16 69.55
CA ALA A 202 -5.62 10.03 70.70
C ALA A 202 -4.23 10.68 70.85
N LEU A 203 -4.21 11.99 71.05
CA LEU A 203 -3.02 12.75 71.46
C LEU A 203 -2.69 12.38 72.92
N PRO A 204 -1.41 12.17 73.28
CA PRO A 204 -1.01 12.02 74.66
C PRO A 204 -1.02 13.39 75.37
N ASP A 205 -1.57 13.36 76.58
CA ASP A 205 -1.67 14.45 77.53
C ASP A 205 -0.27 14.79 78.07
N HIS A 206 0.24 15.98 77.77
CA HIS A 206 1.49 16.47 78.33
C HIS A 206 1.21 17.11 79.69
N GLY A 207 1.22 16.26 80.72
CA GLY A 207 1.28 16.67 82.11
C GLY A 207 2.52 17.50 82.41
N THR A 208 2.27 18.64 83.05
CA THR A 208 3.21 19.62 83.59
C THR A 208 4.11 19.03 84.68
N TRP A 209 5.42 19.33 84.59
CA TRP A 209 6.36 19.21 85.71
C TRP A 209 6.63 20.60 86.30
N THR A 210 6.31 20.77 87.58
CA THR A 210 6.96 21.69 88.53
C THR A 210 7.18 20.92 89.81
#